data_AF-A0A015SXN5-F1
#
_entry.id   AF-A0A015SXN5-F1
#
_cell.length_a   1.000
_cell.length_b   1.000
_cell.length_c   1.000
_cell.angle_alpha   90.00
_cell.angle_beta   90.00
_cell.angle_gamma   90.00
#
_symmetry.space_group_name_H-M   'P 1'
#
loop_
_entity.id
_entity.type
_entity.pdbx_description
1 polymer ?
#
loop_
_entity_poly.entity_id
_entity_poly.type
_entity_poly.pdbx_seq_one_letter_code
_entity_poly.pdbx_strand_id
1 'polypeptide(L)'
;MKRLPHLLFALLFIIYFLCYQGVLSHVIYYHEQHHLFLFSKEYFLKQIHTEGLLSYLTDFIIQFFYMPALGSAILAGILAGIYLLTHYNIKKITGQPDILQLSLIPSVSLFIYTLPVDHSLTLIIGAFLGLLILGCIAFFISGIWKNITLHRINVPGKKKKLIISTALITIYAIGACYIFIHSYNMPERIMIMAEKSVKEKNWENVLTQTEKYINSGRTNQLISYFHNLALYHTGKLPYQLFDYPQKLGVKALYFPWNSDSRESEYGHFVYEDLGYINEAQRWEFEAMVVWGETAPHLLNLARYNIVNKRPEVARRFINLLKQSLFYRKDAEELEKQLHAGSVPGLRMALENNKEHP
;
A
#
# COMPACT_ATOMS: atom_id res chain seq x y z
N MET A 1 23.36 29.17 2.86
CA MET A 1 21.87 29.23 2.91
C MET A 1 21.19 28.89 1.58
N LYS A 2 21.62 29.39 0.40
CA LYS A 2 20.92 29.07 -0.88
C LYS A 2 20.81 27.57 -1.20
N ARG A 3 21.81 26.76 -0.81
CA ARG A 3 21.81 25.30 -1.03
C ARG A 3 21.14 24.48 0.08
N LEU A 4 20.82 25.08 1.23
CA LEU A 4 20.28 24.37 2.39
C LEU A 4 18.94 23.66 2.08
N PRO A 5 17.97 24.27 1.36
CA PRO A 5 16.73 23.58 1.02
C PRO A 5 16.94 22.37 0.11
N HIS A 6 17.88 22.44 -0.83
CA HIS A 6 18.18 21.30 -1.70
C HIS A 6 18.85 20.14 -0.95
N LEU A 7 19.69 20.45 0.05
CA LEU A 7 20.27 19.44 0.93
C LEU A 7 19.21 18.79 1.82
N LEU A 8 18.30 19.59 2.39
CA LEU A 8 17.19 19.08 3.20
C LEU A 8 16.22 18.24 2.38
N PHE A 9 15.92 18.65 1.14
CA PHE A 9 15.15 17.86 0.19
C PHE A 9 15.80 16.49 -0.05
N ALA A 10 17.10 16.45 -0.36
CA ALA A 10 17.81 15.19 -0.59
C ALA A 10 17.83 14.31 0.67
N LEU A 11 18.02 14.92 1.85
CA LEU A 11 17.99 14.21 3.12
C LEU A 11 16.60 13.60 3.41
N LEU A 12 15.53 14.38 3.28
CA LEU A 12 14.15 13.89 3.45
C LEU A 12 13.82 12.78 2.46
N PHE A 13 14.21 12.96 1.19
CA PHE A 13 14.04 11.93 0.16
C PHE A 13 14.70 10.62 0.57
N ILE A 14 15.97 10.65 1.00
CA ILE A 14 16.69 9.44 1.44
C ILE A 14 16.03 8.81 2.66
N ILE A 15 15.65 9.61 3.66
CA ILE A 15 15.00 9.11 4.89
C ILE A 15 13.68 8.43 4.53
N TYR A 16 12.79 9.11 3.81
CA TYR A 16 11.49 8.55 3.42
C TYR A 16 11.65 7.32 2.54
N PHE A 17 12.58 7.34 1.59
CA PHE A 17 12.88 6.18 0.74
C PHE A 17 13.31 4.97 1.57
N LEU A 18 14.23 5.14 2.52
CA LEU A 18 14.68 4.05 3.40
C LEU A 18 13.55 3.57 4.33
N CYS A 19 12.69 4.47 4.80
CA CYS A 19 11.52 4.12 5.60
C CYS A 19 10.55 3.24 4.80
N TYR A 20 10.15 3.67 3.60
CA TYR A 20 9.23 2.88 2.74
C TYR A 20 9.85 1.59 2.23
N GLN A 21 11.17 1.53 2.03
CA GLN A 21 11.80 0.29 1.62
C GLN A 21 12.01 -0.71 2.78
N GLY A 22 12.08 -0.22 4.01
CA GLY A 22 12.26 -1.04 5.20
C GLY A 22 10.99 -1.15 6.06
N VAL A 23 10.88 -0.23 7.02
CA VAL A 23 9.91 -0.27 8.12
C VAL A 23 8.46 -0.13 7.64
N LEU A 24 8.23 0.68 6.60
CA LEU A 24 6.93 0.98 6.00
C LEU A 24 6.69 0.27 4.66
N SER A 25 7.45 -0.77 4.35
CA SER A 25 7.27 -1.56 3.11
C SER A 25 5.88 -2.19 2.97
N HIS A 26 5.20 -2.42 4.09
CA HIS A 26 3.83 -2.92 4.12
C HIS A 26 2.81 -1.90 3.60
N VAL A 27 3.07 -0.59 3.73
CA VAL A 27 2.18 0.46 3.22
C VAL A 27 2.17 0.44 1.69
N ILE A 28 3.35 0.37 1.07
CA ILE A 28 3.50 0.29 -0.38
C ILE A 28 2.81 -0.97 -0.92
N TYR A 29 3.07 -2.12 -0.28
CA TYR A 29 2.44 -3.38 -0.66
C TYR A 29 0.91 -3.35 -0.50
N TYR A 30 0.39 -2.82 0.62
CA TYR A 30 -1.05 -2.77 0.87
C TYR A 30 -1.78 -1.95 -0.20
N HIS A 31 -1.32 -0.73 -0.48
CA HIS A 31 -1.97 0.10 -1.49
C HIS A 31 -1.92 -0.52 -2.88
N GLU A 32 -0.82 -1.19 -3.22
CA GLU A 32 -0.67 -1.89 -4.50
C GLU A 32 -1.69 -3.04 -4.64
N GLN A 33 -1.92 -3.82 -3.58
CA GLN A 33 -2.90 -4.91 -3.60
C GLN A 33 -4.36 -4.44 -3.68
N HIS A 34 -4.64 -3.22 -3.21
CA HIS A 34 -6.01 -2.69 -3.10
C HIS A 34 -6.42 -1.73 -4.23
N HIS A 35 -5.54 -1.41 -5.17
CA HIS A 35 -5.85 -0.52 -6.29
C HIS A 35 -5.43 -1.12 -7.63
N LEU A 36 -6.29 -1.00 -8.64
CA LEU A 36 -5.97 -1.42 -10.00
C LEU A 36 -6.23 -0.28 -10.98
N PHE A 37 -5.16 0.15 -11.65
CA PHE A 37 -5.22 1.14 -12.72
C PHE A 37 -5.33 0.47 -14.09
N LEU A 38 -6.31 0.89 -14.88
CA LEU A 38 -6.53 0.39 -16.24
C LEU A 38 -6.41 1.54 -17.25
N PHE A 39 -5.73 1.30 -18.39
CA PHE A 39 -5.56 2.32 -19.44
C PHE A 39 -6.79 2.47 -20.36
N SER A 40 -7.93 1.86 -20.02
CA SER A 40 -9.12 1.91 -20.84
C SER A 40 -9.93 3.20 -20.66
N LYS A 41 -10.58 3.62 -21.75
CA LYS A 41 -11.48 4.78 -21.74
C LYS A 41 -12.66 4.58 -20.78
N GLU A 42 -13.16 3.36 -20.67
CA GLU A 42 -14.29 3.01 -19.79
C GLU A 42 -13.91 3.20 -18.32
N TYR A 43 -12.73 2.71 -17.91
CA TYR A 43 -12.20 2.92 -16.57
C TYR A 43 -12.02 4.41 -16.26
N PHE A 44 -11.42 5.18 -17.16
CA PHE A 44 -11.24 6.62 -16.99
C PHE A 44 -12.57 7.36 -16.78
N LEU A 45 -13.58 7.08 -17.61
CA LEU A 45 -14.90 7.71 -17.49
C LEU A 45 -15.60 7.31 -16.19
N LYS A 46 -15.55 6.02 -15.83
CA LYS A 46 -16.12 5.51 -14.57
C LYS A 46 -15.48 6.22 -13.37
N GLN A 47 -14.15 6.25 -13.31
CA GLN A 47 -13.39 6.80 -12.19
C GLN A 47 -13.60 8.30 -12.01
N ILE A 48 -13.68 9.06 -13.10
CA ILE A 48 -14.00 10.49 -13.04
C ILE A 48 -15.41 10.73 -12.49
N HIS A 49 -16.39 9.89 -12.86
CA HIS A 49 -17.77 10.05 -12.42
C HIS A 49 -17.99 9.62 -10.96
N THR A 50 -17.27 8.62 -10.47
CA THR A 50 -17.45 8.09 -9.10
C THR A 50 -16.58 8.79 -8.07
N GLU A 51 -15.28 8.89 -8.31
CA GLU A 51 -14.29 9.33 -7.30
C GLU A 51 -13.56 10.63 -7.69
N GLY A 52 -13.57 10.96 -8.98
CA GLY A 52 -12.98 12.17 -9.52
C GLY A 52 -11.55 12.02 -10.01
N LEU A 53 -11.04 13.11 -10.61
CA LEU A 53 -9.74 13.12 -11.30
C LEU A 53 -8.56 12.88 -10.35
N LEU A 54 -8.67 13.30 -9.09
CA LEU A 54 -7.58 13.12 -8.13
C LEU A 54 -7.39 11.64 -7.77
N SER A 55 -8.49 10.88 -7.58
CA SER A 55 -8.41 9.44 -7.33
C SER A 55 -7.81 8.69 -8.53
N TYR A 56 -8.21 9.06 -9.76
CA TYR A 56 -7.60 8.52 -10.97
C TYR A 56 -6.08 8.75 -11.05
N LEU A 57 -5.61 9.94 -10.68
CA LEU A 57 -4.16 10.23 -10.61
C LEU A 57 -3.48 9.46 -9.48
N THR A 58 -4.19 9.22 -8.37
CA THR A 58 -3.72 8.35 -7.27
C THR A 58 -3.50 6.93 -7.75
N ASP A 59 -4.49 6.31 -8.38
CA ASP A 59 -4.37 4.95 -8.93
C ASP A 59 -3.25 4.86 -9.97
N PHE A 60 -3.11 5.89 -10.80
CA PHE A 60 -2.02 5.99 -11.77
C PHE A 60 -0.64 6.00 -11.09
N ILE A 61 -0.49 6.62 -9.92
CA ILE A 61 0.78 6.62 -9.17
C ILE A 61 0.97 5.28 -8.44
N ILE A 62 -0.10 4.76 -7.82
CA ILE A 62 -0.06 3.50 -7.06
C ILE A 62 0.31 2.32 -7.95
N GLN A 63 -0.04 2.29 -9.23
CA GLN A 63 0.35 1.18 -10.12
C GLN A 63 1.87 0.90 -10.10
N PHE A 64 2.71 1.92 -9.90
CA PHE A 64 4.17 1.77 -9.84
C PHE A 64 4.66 1.12 -8.55
N PHE A 65 3.79 0.97 -7.55
CA PHE A 65 4.09 0.30 -6.28
C PHE A 65 4.27 -1.21 -6.47
N TYR A 66 3.83 -1.75 -7.62
CA TYR A 66 4.13 -3.11 -8.06
C TYR A 66 5.64 -3.42 -7.99
N MET A 67 6.49 -2.42 -8.27
CA MET A 67 7.92 -2.48 -8.00
C MET A 67 8.22 -1.72 -6.69
N PRO A 68 8.48 -2.39 -5.56
CA PRO A 68 8.55 -1.72 -4.25
C PRO A 68 9.59 -0.60 -4.17
N ALA A 69 10.75 -0.78 -4.82
CA ALA A 69 11.80 0.24 -4.87
C ALA A 69 11.37 1.47 -5.66
N LEU A 70 10.66 1.30 -6.79
CA LEU A 70 10.16 2.41 -7.59
C LEU A 70 9.03 3.14 -6.86
N GLY A 71 8.07 2.41 -6.31
CA GLY A 71 6.97 3.00 -5.52
C GLY A 71 7.47 3.80 -4.33
N SER A 72 8.44 3.24 -3.58
CA SER A 72 9.10 3.94 -2.46
C SER A 72 9.80 5.22 -2.91
N ALA A 73 10.50 5.19 -4.06
CA ALA A 73 11.17 6.37 -4.61
C ALA A 73 10.17 7.44 -5.07
N ILE A 74 9.07 7.05 -5.72
CA ILE A 74 8.03 7.99 -6.17
C ILE A 74 7.36 8.66 -4.97
N LEU A 75 6.91 7.88 -3.98
CA LEU A 75 6.22 8.43 -2.81
C LEU A 75 7.16 9.31 -1.96
N ALA A 76 8.40 8.88 -1.73
CA ALA A 76 9.42 9.69 -1.06
C ALA A 76 9.71 10.98 -1.85
N GLY A 77 9.77 10.90 -3.18
CA GLY A 77 9.95 12.04 -4.08
C GLY A 77 8.82 13.05 -3.99
N ILE A 78 7.56 12.59 -3.95
CA ILE A 78 6.38 13.45 -3.79
C ILE A 78 6.42 14.14 -2.42
N LEU A 79 6.62 13.40 -1.33
CA LEU A 79 6.66 13.96 0.03
C LEU A 79 7.83 14.93 0.24
N ALA A 80 9.02 14.63 -0.27
CA ALA A 80 10.14 15.56 -0.25
C ALA A 80 9.87 16.75 -1.19
N GLY A 81 9.20 16.53 -2.32
CA GLY A 81 8.76 17.56 -3.26
C GLY A 81 7.81 18.56 -2.62
N ILE A 82 6.89 18.10 -1.76
CA ILE A 82 6.00 18.96 -0.95
C ILE A 82 6.82 19.92 -0.08
N TYR A 83 7.91 19.47 0.54
CA TYR A 83 8.82 20.36 1.28
C TYR A 83 9.41 21.43 0.37
N LEU A 84 9.95 21.04 -0.79
CA LEU A 84 10.61 21.97 -1.71
C LEU A 84 9.62 22.99 -2.30
N LEU A 85 8.42 22.55 -2.68
CA LEU A 85 7.35 23.41 -3.19
C LEU A 85 6.85 24.37 -2.12
N THR A 86 6.67 23.90 -0.88
CA THR A 86 6.27 24.77 0.24
C THR A 86 7.34 25.84 0.48
N HIS A 87 8.62 25.46 0.50
CA HIS A 87 9.74 26.40 0.64
C HIS A 87 9.75 27.44 -0.49
N TYR A 88 9.56 27.00 -1.73
CA TYR A 88 9.49 27.88 -2.90
C TYR A 88 8.34 28.89 -2.79
N ASN A 89 7.14 28.41 -2.45
CA ASN A 89 5.96 29.24 -2.26
C ASN A 89 6.15 30.27 -1.14
N ILE A 90 6.62 29.86 0.04
CA ILE A 90 6.90 30.77 1.16
C ILE A 90 7.87 31.87 0.72
N LYS A 91 8.96 31.51 0.04
CA LYS A 91 9.98 32.46 -0.41
C LYS A 91 9.44 33.46 -1.45
N LYS A 92 8.56 33.00 -2.35
CA LYS A 92 7.94 33.85 -3.37
C LYS A 92 6.89 34.80 -2.80
N ILE A 93 6.08 34.31 -1.87
CA ILE A 93 5.00 35.06 -1.20
C ILE A 93 5.58 36.09 -0.22
N THR A 94 6.49 35.68 0.65
CA THR A 94 7.01 36.54 1.74
C THR A 94 8.24 37.38 1.36
N GLY A 95 8.89 37.04 0.23
CA GLY A 95 10.16 37.64 -0.19
C GLY A 95 11.35 37.35 0.75
N GLN A 96 11.16 36.49 1.76
CA GLN A 96 12.15 36.20 2.80
C GLN A 96 12.56 34.73 2.77
N PRO A 97 13.80 34.39 3.17
CA PRO A 97 14.16 33.01 3.41
C PRO A 97 13.37 32.47 4.60
N ASP A 98 12.88 31.23 4.49
CA ASP A 98 12.21 30.50 5.57
C ASP A 98 13.21 30.19 6.70
N ILE A 99 13.34 31.12 7.68
CA ILE A 99 14.23 30.97 8.83
C ILE A 99 13.68 29.94 9.82
N LEU A 100 12.35 29.86 9.93
CA LEU A 100 11.64 29.00 10.87
C LEU A 100 11.51 27.56 10.37
N GLN A 101 11.83 27.29 9.09
CA GLN A 101 11.70 25.98 8.46
C GLN A 101 10.26 25.44 8.50
N LEU A 102 9.28 26.34 8.36
CA LEU A 102 7.86 25.99 8.33
C LEU A 102 7.53 25.05 7.15
N SER A 103 8.35 25.10 6.09
CA SER A 103 8.26 24.19 4.96
C SER A 103 8.40 22.71 5.31
N LEU A 104 9.02 22.36 6.46
CA LEU A 104 9.12 20.98 6.92
C LEU A 104 7.79 20.42 7.43
N ILE A 105 6.92 21.28 7.98
CA ILE A 105 5.69 20.84 8.67
C ILE A 105 4.77 20.06 7.71
N PRO A 106 4.39 20.57 6.52
CA PRO A 106 3.48 19.83 5.64
C PRO A 106 4.06 18.50 5.16
N SER A 107 5.36 18.45 4.85
CA SER A 107 6.03 17.24 4.37
C SER A 107 6.07 16.15 5.45
N VAL A 108 6.51 16.50 6.67
CA VAL A 108 6.62 15.56 7.78
C VAL A 108 5.24 15.13 8.28
N SER A 109 4.27 16.05 8.37
CA SER A 109 2.90 15.71 8.77
C SER A 109 2.24 14.75 7.79
N LEU A 110 2.41 14.96 6.47
CA LEU A 110 1.89 14.03 5.47
C LEU A 110 2.63 12.69 5.47
N PHE A 111 3.92 12.67 5.79
CA PHE A 111 4.64 11.41 6.02
C PHE A 111 4.06 10.65 7.23
N ILE A 112 3.82 11.32 8.35
CA ILE A 112 3.18 10.71 9.53
C ILE A 112 1.76 10.22 9.20
N TYR A 113 1.03 10.95 8.35
CA TYR A 113 -0.29 10.53 7.87
C TYR A 113 -0.24 9.22 7.07
N THR A 114 0.89 8.85 6.44
CA THR A 114 1.00 7.56 5.72
C THR A 114 1.31 6.36 6.61
N LEU A 115 1.46 6.54 7.93
CA LEU A 115 1.84 5.43 8.80
C LEU A 115 0.77 4.33 8.85
N PRO A 116 -0.52 4.65 9.01
CA PRO A 116 -1.60 3.67 8.90
C PRO A 116 -1.97 3.43 7.43
N VAL A 117 -2.23 2.17 7.08
CA VAL A 117 -2.59 1.79 5.70
C VAL A 117 -4.00 2.22 5.27
N ASP A 118 -4.90 2.46 6.23
CA ASP A 118 -6.29 2.88 5.99
C ASP A 118 -6.39 4.30 5.39
N HIS A 119 -5.29 5.05 5.39
CA HIS A 119 -5.26 6.42 4.93
C HIS A 119 -5.02 6.50 3.41
N SER A 120 -5.94 7.15 2.70
CA SER A 120 -5.84 7.31 1.25
C SER A 120 -4.69 8.22 0.84
N LEU A 121 -3.90 7.78 -0.14
CA LEU A 121 -2.80 8.58 -0.72
C LEU A 121 -3.28 9.77 -1.55
N THR A 122 -4.59 9.85 -1.84
CA THR A 122 -5.23 10.96 -2.54
C THR A 122 -4.95 12.31 -1.88
N LEU A 123 -4.88 12.36 -0.55
CA LEU A 123 -4.54 13.60 0.16
C LEU A 123 -3.14 14.11 -0.17
N ILE A 124 -2.16 13.20 -0.30
CA ILE A 124 -0.75 13.54 -0.54
C ILE A 124 -0.57 14.04 -1.96
N ILE A 125 -1.21 13.38 -2.92
CA ILE A 125 -1.17 13.76 -4.33
C ILE A 125 -1.91 15.07 -4.52
N GLY A 126 -3.05 15.26 -3.86
CA GLY A 126 -3.79 16.52 -3.84
C GLY A 126 -2.96 17.67 -3.27
N ALA A 127 -2.28 17.46 -2.14
CA ALA A 127 -1.40 18.46 -1.53
C ALA A 127 -0.22 18.80 -2.46
N PHE A 128 0.40 17.81 -3.09
CA PHE A 128 1.51 18.03 -4.03
C PHE A 128 1.06 18.83 -5.26
N LEU A 129 -0.04 18.44 -5.90
CA LEU A 129 -0.59 19.15 -7.07
C LEU A 129 -1.07 20.56 -6.70
N GLY A 130 -1.74 20.72 -5.56
CA GLY A 130 -2.17 22.02 -5.05
C GLY A 130 -1.01 22.98 -4.82
N LEU A 131 0.09 22.50 -4.21
CA LEU A 131 1.31 23.28 -4.01
C LEU A 131 2.04 23.59 -5.31
N LEU A 132 1.97 22.69 -6.30
CA LEU A 132 2.52 22.91 -7.64
C LEU A 132 1.76 24.02 -8.35
N ILE A 133 0.42 23.95 -8.37
CA ILE A 133 -0.46 24.99 -8.93
C ILE A 133 -0.23 26.33 -8.23
N LEU A 134 -0.17 26.34 -6.90
CA LEU A 134 0.15 27.54 -6.12
C LEU A 134 1.52 28.11 -6.50
N GLY A 135 2.52 27.24 -6.72
CA GLY A 135 3.85 27.63 -7.18
C GLY A 135 3.85 28.28 -8.56
N CYS A 136 3.06 27.75 -9.50
CA CYS A 136 2.85 28.33 -10.81
C CYS A 136 2.17 29.71 -10.71
N ILE A 137 1.10 29.82 -9.91
CA ILE A 137 0.41 31.09 -9.67
C ILE A 137 1.37 32.11 -9.05
N ALA A 138 2.11 31.73 -8.01
CA ALA A 138 3.10 32.58 -7.35
C ALA A 138 4.22 33.02 -8.30
N PHE A 139 4.58 32.20 -9.30
CA PHE A 139 5.54 32.58 -10.34
C PHE A 139 5.00 33.73 -11.20
N PHE A 140 3.77 33.62 -11.73
CA PHE A 140 3.16 34.64 -12.57
C PHE A 140 2.85 35.94 -11.81
N ILE A 141 2.35 35.85 -10.57
CA ILE A 141 1.95 37.02 -9.80
C ILE A 141 3.17 37.67 -9.08
N SER A 142 4.37 37.08 -9.15
CA SER A 142 5.56 37.60 -8.46
C SER A 142 5.97 39.04 -8.81
N GLY A 143 5.46 39.61 -9.92
CA GLY A 143 5.59 41.03 -10.25
C GLY A 143 4.75 41.97 -9.35
N ILE A 144 3.58 41.53 -8.91
CA ILE A 144 2.58 42.32 -8.15
C ILE A 144 2.88 42.26 -6.63
N TRP A 145 3.40 41.14 -6.14
CA TRP A 145 3.64 40.91 -4.69
C TRP A 145 4.80 41.73 -4.12
N LYS A 146 5.62 42.39 -4.96
CA LYS A 146 6.66 43.33 -4.50
C LYS A 146 6.09 44.48 -3.66
N ASN A 147 4.79 44.78 -3.80
CA ASN A 147 4.13 45.86 -3.08
C ASN A 147 3.46 45.44 -1.77
N ILE A 148 3.39 44.14 -1.45
CA ILE A 148 2.82 43.65 -0.19
C ILE A 148 3.95 43.46 0.81
N THR A 149 4.15 44.45 1.67
CA THR A 149 5.14 44.38 2.75
C THR A 149 4.62 43.53 3.91
N LEU A 150 4.83 42.21 3.82
CA LEU A 150 4.76 41.34 5.00
C LEU A 150 5.84 41.73 6.01
N HIS A 151 5.48 41.75 7.30
CA HIS A 151 6.38 42.14 8.38
C HIS A 151 7.68 41.32 8.32
N ARG A 152 8.83 42.01 8.30
CA ARG A 152 10.13 41.39 8.08
C ARG A 152 10.67 40.86 9.39
N ILE A 153 10.77 39.53 9.53
CA ILE A 153 11.43 38.92 10.69
C ILE A 153 12.93 39.15 10.53
N ASN A 154 13.42 40.24 11.11
CA ASN A 154 14.80 40.66 10.94
C ASN A 154 15.69 40.05 12.03
N VAL A 155 16.16 38.83 11.81
CA VAL A 155 17.19 38.22 12.66
C VAL A 155 18.57 38.77 12.25
N PRO A 156 19.31 39.45 13.14
CA PRO A 156 20.62 40.01 12.79
C PRO A 156 21.70 38.92 12.69
N GLY A 157 22.44 38.91 11.57
CA GLY A 157 23.63 38.07 11.37
C GLY A 157 23.38 36.67 10.77
N LYS A 158 24.18 36.30 9.76
CA LYS A 158 24.10 34.98 9.08
C LYS A 158 24.30 33.80 10.02
N LYS A 159 25.18 33.93 11.03
CA LYS A 159 25.46 32.88 12.02
C LYS A 159 24.24 32.58 12.90
N LYS A 160 23.58 33.63 13.43
CA LYS A 160 22.37 33.47 14.27
C LYS A 160 21.21 32.83 13.49
N LYS A 161 21.01 33.22 12.22
CA LYS A 161 20.00 32.58 11.34
C LYS A 161 20.26 31.09 11.13
N LEU A 162 21.53 30.70 10.96
CA LEU A 162 21.90 29.30 10.81
C LEU A 162 21.63 28.52 12.10
N ILE A 163 22.05 29.05 13.26
CA ILE A 163 21.86 28.42 14.57
C ILE A 163 20.37 28.20 14.88
N ILE A 164 19.52 29.21 14.65
CA ILE A 164 18.07 29.10 14.85
C ILE A 164 17.48 28.04 13.92
N SER A 165 17.83 28.09 12.63
CA SER A 165 17.34 27.12 11.65
C SER A 165 17.77 25.70 12.00
N THR A 166 19.02 25.48 12.44
CA THR A 166 19.48 24.15 12.84
C THR A 166 18.79 23.67 14.11
N ALA A 167 18.58 24.54 15.09
CA ALA A 167 17.86 24.20 16.32
C ALA A 167 16.41 23.78 16.02
N LEU A 168 15.72 24.51 15.14
CA LEU A 168 14.35 24.16 14.74
C LEU A 168 14.27 22.86 13.95
N ILE A 169 15.21 22.61 13.03
CA ILE A 169 15.30 21.32 12.31
C ILE A 169 15.46 20.18 13.31
N THR A 170 16.33 20.33 14.31
CA THR A 170 16.51 19.31 15.36
C THR A 170 15.24 19.10 16.18
N ILE A 171 14.54 20.17 16.56
CA ILE A 171 13.27 20.08 17.30
C ILE A 171 12.21 19.34 16.46
N TYR A 172 12.06 19.69 15.19
CA TYR A 172 11.12 19.01 14.30
C TYR A 172 11.49 17.55 14.06
N ALA A 173 12.79 17.23 13.92
CA ALA A 173 13.25 15.86 13.78
C ALA A 173 12.93 15.03 15.04
N ILE A 174 13.21 15.56 16.24
CA ILE A 174 12.89 14.88 17.50
C ILE A 174 11.38 14.68 17.64
N GLY A 175 10.59 15.72 17.36
CA GLY A 175 9.13 15.63 17.38
C GLY A 175 8.57 14.61 16.38
N ALA A 176 9.11 14.60 15.16
CA ALA A 176 8.73 13.63 14.13
C ALA A 176 9.08 12.20 14.54
N CYS A 177 10.28 11.96 15.08
CA CYS A 177 10.69 10.65 15.57
C CYS A 177 9.81 10.18 16.74
N TYR A 178 9.47 11.08 17.67
CA TYR A 178 8.58 10.77 18.78
C TYR A 178 7.19 10.35 18.29
N ILE A 179 6.58 11.14 17.40
CA ILE A 179 5.26 10.83 16.82
C ILE A 179 5.33 9.54 16.01
N PHE A 180 6.37 9.34 15.20
CA PHE A 180 6.56 8.11 14.42
C PHE A 180 6.56 6.88 15.31
N ILE A 181 7.34 6.87 16.40
CA ILE A 181 7.43 5.72 17.31
C ILE A 181 6.09 5.44 18.00
N HIS A 182 5.34 6.48 18.38
CA HIS A 182 4.06 6.33 19.06
C HIS A 182 2.89 5.97 18.12
N SER A 183 2.91 6.43 16.88
CA SER A 183 1.87 6.18 15.88
C SER A 183 2.09 4.88 15.09
N TYR A 184 3.27 4.28 15.18
CA TYR A 184 3.62 3.11 14.38
C TYR A 184 2.92 1.82 14.86
N ASN A 185 2.08 1.26 13.99
CA ASN A 185 1.29 0.06 14.28
C ASN A 185 2.06 -1.22 13.90
N MET A 186 2.84 -1.74 14.85
CA MET A 186 3.57 -3.01 14.67
C MET A 186 2.68 -4.22 14.30
N PRO A 187 1.53 -4.46 14.97
CA PRO A 187 0.57 -5.50 14.58
C PRO A 187 0.17 -5.47 13.11
N GLU A 188 -0.19 -4.30 12.59
CA GLU A 188 -0.60 -4.11 11.19
C GLU A 188 0.49 -4.53 10.22
N ARG A 189 1.73 -4.11 10.47
CA ARG A 189 2.88 -4.57 9.67
C ARG A 189 3.03 -6.08 9.69
N ILE A 190 2.96 -6.71 10.86
CA ILE A 190 3.14 -8.17 10.97
C ILE A 190 2.06 -8.89 10.19
N MET A 191 0.82 -8.41 10.27
CA MET A 191 -0.33 -8.98 9.58
C MET A 191 -0.18 -8.94 8.06
N ILE A 192 0.12 -7.76 7.50
CA ILE A 192 0.26 -7.57 6.05
C ILE A 192 1.49 -8.30 5.52
N MET A 193 2.60 -8.33 6.28
CA MET A 193 3.79 -9.07 5.88
C MET A 193 3.59 -10.59 5.93
N ALA A 194 2.78 -11.07 6.88
CA ALA A 194 2.43 -12.49 6.97
C ALA A 194 1.57 -12.88 5.78
N GLU A 195 0.57 -12.07 5.44
CA GLU A 195 -0.26 -12.26 4.24
C GLU A 195 0.58 -12.29 2.96
N LYS A 196 1.49 -11.32 2.79
CA LYS A 196 2.44 -11.29 1.67
C LYS A 196 3.25 -12.59 1.59
N SER A 197 3.74 -13.07 2.73
CA SER A 197 4.55 -14.29 2.79
C SER A 197 3.73 -15.56 2.49
N VAL A 198 2.43 -15.57 2.85
CA VAL A 198 1.49 -16.64 2.47
C VAL A 198 1.26 -16.64 0.96
N LYS A 199 1.00 -15.48 0.35
CA LYS A 199 0.84 -15.33 -1.11
C LYS A 199 2.11 -15.76 -1.87
N GLU A 200 3.28 -15.48 -1.33
CA GLU A 200 4.58 -15.92 -1.87
C GLU A 200 4.91 -17.41 -1.57
N LYS A 201 4.05 -18.13 -0.83
CA LYS A 201 4.26 -19.50 -0.36
C LYS A 201 5.55 -19.68 0.46
N ASN A 202 6.00 -18.62 1.13
CA ASN A 202 7.19 -18.64 1.98
C ASN A 202 6.81 -18.95 3.44
N TRP A 203 6.51 -20.22 3.69
CA TRP A 203 5.94 -20.69 4.96
C TRP A 203 6.86 -20.48 6.18
N GLU A 204 8.18 -20.62 6.02
CA GLU A 204 9.13 -20.39 7.12
C GLU A 204 9.15 -18.93 7.58
N ASN A 205 8.98 -17.98 6.64
CA ASN A 205 8.86 -16.56 6.99
C ASN A 205 7.52 -16.26 7.68
N VAL A 206 6.43 -16.90 7.27
CA VAL A 206 5.13 -16.79 7.95
C VAL A 206 5.25 -17.25 9.40
N LEU A 207 5.87 -18.40 9.66
CA LEU A 207 6.11 -18.90 11.02
C LEU A 207 6.92 -17.89 11.85
N THR A 208 8.04 -17.40 11.30
CA THR A 208 8.91 -16.41 11.98
C THR A 208 8.15 -15.14 12.38
N GLN A 209 7.30 -14.63 11.49
CA GLN A 209 6.54 -13.40 11.73
C GLN A 209 5.40 -13.60 12.74
N THR A 210 4.69 -14.71 12.64
CA THR A 210 3.50 -15.01 13.45
C THR A 210 3.86 -15.51 14.85
N GLU A 211 4.94 -16.28 15.00
CA GLU A 211 5.38 -16.85 16.28
C GLU A 211 5.68 -15.77 17.32
N LYS A 212 6.42 -14.72 16.94
CA LYS A 212 6.70 -13.58 17.83
C LYS A 212 5.42 -12.88 18.29
N TYR A 213 4.42 -12.79 17.42
CA TYR A 213 3.13 -12.18 17.74
C TYR A 213 2.34 -13.05 18.73
N ILE A 214 2.25 -14.35 18.47
CA ILE A 214 1.53 -15.32 19.32
C ILE A 214 2.19 -15.40 20.70
N ASN A 215 3.52 -15.50 20.76
CA ASN A 215 4.28 -15.60 22.02
C ASN A 215 4.18 -14.33 22.88
N SER A 216 3.79 -13.19 22.31
CA SER A 216 3.50 -11.97 23.07
C SER A 216 2.17 -12.00 23.84
N GLY A 217 1.39 -13.10 23.71
CA GLY A 217 0.10 -13.29 24.37
C GLY A 217 -1.10 -12.63 23.66
N ARG A 218 -0.83 -11.90 22.57
CA ARG A 218 -1.83 -11.26 21.71
C ARG A 218 -2.60 -12.30 20.89
N THR A 219 -3.86 -11.99 20.60
CA THR A 219 -4.75 -12.86 19.81
C THR A 219 -5.26 -12.12 18.59
N ASN A 220 -5.05 -12.69 17.41
CA ASN A 220 -5.62 -12.22 16.16
C ASN A 220 -5.91 -13.46 15.29
N GLN A 221 -7.12 -13.53 14.74
CA GLN A 221 -7.59 -14.69 13.98
C GLN A 221 -6.77 -14.94 12.73
N LEU A 222 -6.48 -13.90 11.96
CA LEU A 222 -5.69 -13.99 10.73
C LEU A 222 -4.27 -14.50 11.01
N ILE A 223 -3.63 -13.99 12.08
CA ILE A 223 -2.29 -14.43 12.48
C ILE A 223 -2.28 -15.91 12.88
N SER A 224 -3.23 -16.34 13.71
CA SER A 224 -3.32 -17.75 14.11
C SER A 224 -3.64 -18.67 12.94
N TYR A 225 -4.51 -18.22 12.03
CA TYR A 225 -4.83 -18.91 10.78
C TYR A 225 -3.59 -19.11 9.90
N PHE A 226 -2.87 -18.04 9.59
CA PHE A 226 -1.64 -18.12 8.79
C PHE A 226 -0.55 -18.94 9.46
N HIS A 227 -0.43 -18.86 10.79
CA HIS A 227 0.51 -19.70 11.54
C HIS A 227 0.20 -21.18 11.35
N ASN A 228 -1.06 -21.60 11.54
CA ASN A 228 -1.47 -22.99 11.35
C ASN A 228 -1.36 -23.45 9.91
N LEU A 229 -1.70 -22.58 8.95
CA LEU A 229 -1.50 -22.85 7.54
C LEU A 229 -0.03 -23.11 7.22
N ALA A 230 0.88 -22.31 7.77
CA ALA A 230 2.32 -22.50 7.59
C ALA A 230 2.84 -23.76 8.32
N LEU A 231 2.32 -24.09 9.50
CA LEU A 231 2.63 -25.34 10.19
C LEU A 231 2.22 -26.56 9.35
N TYR A 232 1.08 -26.48 8.66
CA TYR A 232 0.62 -27.53 7.75
C TYR A 232 1.59 -27.72 6.58
N HIS A 233 1.90 -26.65 5.85
CA HIS A 233 2.79 -26.71 4.69
C HIS A 233 4.24 -27.07 5.03
N THR A 234 4.67 -26.87 6.28
CA THR A 234 5.98 -27.30 6.78
C THR A 234 5.97 -28.69 7.41
N GLY A 235 4.82 -29.37 7.47
CA GLY A 235 4.68 -30.69 8.10
C GLY A 235 4.81 -30.68 9.63
N LYS A 236 4.83 -29.51 10.26
CA LYS A 236 5.01 -29.32 11.70
C LYS A 236 3.67 -29.32 12.47
N LEU A 237 2.54 -29.17 11.78
CA LEU A 237 1.21 -29.06 12.39
C LEU A 237 0.89 -30.15 13.43
N PRO A 238 1.07 -31.46 13.16
CA PRO A 238 0.72 -32.50 14.12
C PRO A 238 1.53 -32.45 15.42
N TYR A 239 2.71 -31.82 15.37
CA TYR A 239 3.65 -31.75 16.49
C TYR A 239 3.55 -30.43 17.25
N GLN A 240 3.24 -29.33 16.57
CA GLN A 240 3.35 -27.97 17.11
C GLN A 240 2.01 -27.24 17.25
N LEU A 241 0.88 -27.83 16.81
CA LEU A 241 -0.43 -27.20 16.89
C LEU A 241 -0.79 -26.77 18.33
N PHE A 242 -0.35 -27.51 19.35
CA PHE A 242 -0.65 -27.24 20.75
C PHE A 242 0.49 -26.57 21.54
N ASP A 243 1.57 -26.15 20.87
CA ASP A 243 2.71 -25.48 21.51
C ASP A 243 2.39 -24.04 21.94
N TYR A 244 1.25 -23.50 21.51
CA TYR A 244 0.78 -22.17 21.86
C TYR A 244 -0.70 -22.15 22.26
N PRO A 245 -1.17 -21.12 23.00
CA PRO A 245 -2.53 -21.07 23.51
C PRO A 245 -3.61 -21.05 22.42
N GLN A 246 -4.47 -22.07 22.41
CA GLN A 246 -5.59 -22.23 21.46
C GLN A 246 -6.82 -21.36 21.80
N LYS A 247 -6.62 -20.06 22.05
CA LYS A 247 -7.67 -19.14 22.52
C LYS A 247 -8.83 -18.96 21.54
N LEU A 248 -8.59 -19.17 20.23
CA LEU A 248 -9.58 -18.98 19.17
C LEU A 248 -10.26 -20.30 18.72
N GLY A 249 -9.83 -21.44 19.27
CA GLY A 249 -10.34 -22.76 18.88
C GLY A 249 -10.28 -22.98 17.37
N VAL A 250 -11.37 -23.49 16.80
CA VAL A 250 -11.46 -23.82 15.37
C VAL A 250 -11.26 -22.61 14.44
N LYS A 251 -11.53 -21.39 14.90
CA LYS A 251 -11.33 -20.16 14.11
C LYS A 251 -9.85 -19.87 13.84
N ALA A 252 -8.93 -20.52 14.56
CA ALA A 252 -7.51 -20.47 14.26
C ALA A 252 -7.12 -21.34 13.05
N LEU A 253 -8.02 -22.20 12.56
CA LEU A 253 -7.74 -23.11 11.44
C LEU A 253 -8.39 -22.67 10.13
N TYR A 254 -9.51 -21.95 10.21
CA TYR A 254 -10.21 -21.42 9.05
C TYR A 254 -11.10 -20.23 9.45
N PHE A 255 -11.49 -19.43 8.45
CA PHE A 255 -12.46 -18.36 8.63
C PHE A 255 -13.89 -18.90 8.51
N PRO A 256 -14.74 -18.78 9.55
CA PRO A 256 -16.15 -19.14 9.44
C PRO A 256 -16.85 -18.17 8.49
N TRP A 257 -17.67 -18.68 7.57
CA TRP A 257 -18.45 -17.82 6.68
C TRP A 257 -19.57 -17.12 7.46
N ASN A 258 -19.37 -15.85 7.79
CA ASN A 258 -20.25 -15.03 8.64
C ASN A 258 -20.61 -13.67 8.00
N SER A 259 -20.27 -13.47 6.72
CA SER A 259 -20.43 -12.20 5.99
C SER A 259 -19.72 -10.99 6.62
N ASP A 260 -18.67 -11.19 7.43
CA ASP A 260 -17.79 -10.10 7.84
C ASP A 260 -16.91 -9.68 6.65
N SER A 261 -17.08 -8.44 6.21
CA SER A 261 -16.39 -7.89 5.04
C SER A 261 -14.87 -7.97 5.18
N ARG A 262 -14.32 -7.84 6.38
CA ARG A 262 -12.86 -7.91 6.62
C ARG A 262 -12.31 -9.33 6.57
N GLU A 263 -13.15 -10.33 6.86
CA GLU A 263 -12.75 -11.73 6.84
C GLU A 263 -12.82 -12.32 5.41
N SER A 264 -13.63 -11.71 4.53
CA SER A 264 -13.85 -12.16 3.15
C SER A 264 -12.56 -12.31 2.33
N GLU A 265 -11.53 -11.51 2.62
CA GLU A 265 -10.26 -11.50 1.89
C GLU A 265 -9.46 -12.81 2.08
N TYR A 266 -9.60 -13.48 3.22
CA TYR A 266 -8.64 -14.50 3.65
C TYR A 266 -9.18 -15.94 3.64
N GLY A 267 -10.49 -16.12 3.50
CA GLY A 267 -11.10 -17.45 3.57
C GLY A 267 -10.68 -18.39 2.42
N HIS A 268 -10.32 -17.85 1.26
CA HIS A 268 -10.04 -18.65 0.06
C HIS A 268 -8.82 -19.59 0.20
N PHE A 269 -7.77 -19.20 0.96
CA PHE A 269 -6.49 -19.93 0.97
C PHE A 269 -6.64 -21.42 1.33
N VAL A 270 -7.37 -21.75 2.40
CA VAL A 270 -7.56 -23.15 2.82
C VAL A 270 -8.37 -23.95 1.80
N TYR A 271 -9.37 -23.33 1.17
CA TYR A 271 -10.17 -24.00 0.14
C TYR A 271 -9.38 -24.20 -1.15
N GLU A 272 -8.48 -23.28 -1.51
CA GLU A 272 -7.53 -23.44 -2.61
C GLU A 272 -6.64 -24.67 -2.37
N ASP A 273 -6.02 -24.77 -1.19
CA ASP A 273 -5.11 -25.88 -0.82
C ASP A 273 -5.82 -27.24 -0.79
N LEU A 274 -7.07 -27.26 -0.30
CA LEU A 274 -7.90 -28.47 -0.28
C LEU A 274 -8.44 -28.85 -1.67
N GLY A 275 -8.37 -27.94 -2.65
CA GLY A 275 -8.92 -28.13 -3.99
C GLY A 275 -10.44 -27.96 -4.08
N TYR A 276 -11.06 -27.31 -3.10
CA TYR A 276 -12.47 -26.90 -3.11
C TYR A 276 -12.63 -25.56 -3.86
N ILE A 277 -12.34 -25.59 -5.16
CA ILE A 277 -12.22 -24.38 -6.00
C ILE A 277 -13.52 -23.59 -6.09
N ASN A 278 -14.68 -24.24 -6.02
CA ASN A 278 -15.98 -23.55 -5.98
C ASN A 278 -16.13 -22.66 -4.73
N GLU A 279 -15.70 -23.15 -3.56
CA GLU A 279 -15.73 -22.35 -2.33
C GLU A 279 -14.66 -21.27 -2.35
N ALA A 280 -13.44 -21.57 -2.81
CA ALA A 280 -12.40 -20.56 -2.99
C ALA A 280 -12.87 -19.42 -3.91
N GLN A 281 -13.54 -19.75 -5.02
CA GLN A 281 -14.13 -18.78 -5.94
C GLN A 281 -15.23 -17.95 -5.27
N ARG A 282 -16.06 -18.53 -4.42
CA ARG A 282 -17.10 -17.81 -3.69
C ARG A 282 -16.51 -16.77 -2.76
N TRP A 283 -15.51 -17.16 -1.95
CA TRP A 283 -14.79 -16.25 -1.06
C TRP A 283 -14.11 -15.12 -1.85
N GLU A 284 -13.45 -15.44 -2.95
CA GLU A 284 -12.78 -14.44 -3.80
C GLU A 284 -13.76 -13.46 -4.43
N PHE A 285 -14.93 -13.93 -4.85
CA PHE A 285 -15.96 -13.07 -5.40
C PHE A 285 -16.54 -12.13 -4.33
N GLU A 286 -16.75 -12.64 -3.11
CA GLU A 286 -17.16 -11.81 -1.96
C GLU A 286 -16.10 -10.74 -1.63
N ALA A 287 -14.82 -11.13 -1.59
CA ALA A 287 -13.70 -10.20 -1.40
C ALA A 287 -13.66 -9.12 -2.49
N MET A 288 -13.79 -9.49 -3.76
CA MET A 288 -13.84 -8.54 -4.87
C MET A 288 -15.03 -7.57 -4.76
N VAL A 289 -16.18 -8.02 -4.25
CA VAL A 289 -17.34 -7.14 -4.04
C VAL A 289 -17.09 -6.15 -2.90
N VAL A 290 -16.40 -6.58 -1.84
CA VAL A 290 -16.07 -5.73 -0.68
C VAL A 290 -14.96 -4.72 -1.01
N TRP A 291 -13.88 -5.18 -1.62
CA TRP A 291 -12.64 -4.42 -1.81
C TRP A 291 -12.48 -3.84 -3.22
N GLY A 292 -13.30 -4.29 -4.17
CA GLY A 292 -13.28 -3.84 -5.56
C GLY A 292 -12.52 -4.79 -6.51
N GLU A 293 -12.47 -4.39 -7.78
CA GLU A 293 -11.82 -5.14 -8.85
C GLU A 293 -10.30 -4.91 -8.83
N THR A 294 -9.60 -5.47 -7.83
CA THR A 294 -8.14 -5.35 -7.67
C THR A 294 -7.40 -6.46 -8.42
N ALA A 295 -6.10 -6.27 -8.69
CA ALA A 295 -5.34 -7.27 -9.43
C ALA A 295 -5.32 -8.67 -8.77
N PRO A 296 -5.08 -8.82 -7.46
CA PRO A 296 -5.11 -10.13 -6.80
C PRO A 296 -6.45 -10.86 -7.00
N HIS A 297 -7.57 -10.15 -6.83
CA HIS A 297 -8.90 -10.74 -6.96
C HIS A 297 -9.20 -11.18 -8.39
N LEU A 298 -8.90 -10.33 -9.37
CA LEU A 298 -9.11 -10.65 -10.78
C LEU A 298 -8.22 -11.83 -11.24
N LEU A 299 -6.97 -11.91 -10.74
CA LEU A 299 -6.07 -13.04 -11.01
C LEU A 299 -6.64 -14.35 -10.45
N ASN A 300 -7.04 -14.37 -9.17
CA ASN A 300 -7.61 -15.56 -8.55
C ASN A 300 -8.93 -15.98 -9.20
N LEU A 301 -9.83 -15.04 -9.49
CA LEU A 301 -11.08 -15.34 -10.19
C LEU A 301 -10.83 -15.90 -11.60
N ALA A 302 -9.84 -15.39 -12.33
CA ALA A 302 -9.44 -15.98 -13.61
C ALA A 302 -8.94 -17.42 -13.42
N ARG A 303 -8.02 -17.66 -12.47
CA ARG A 303 -7.47 -18.99 -12.16
C ARG A 303 -8.57 -19.99 -11.81
N TYR A 304 -9.48 -19.63 -10.90
CA TYR A 304 -10.56 -20.50 -10.45
C TYR A 304 -11.55 -20.82 -11.58
N ASN A 305 -11.92 -19.83 -12.40
CA ASN A 305 -12.85 -20.08 -13.51
C ASN A 305 -12.23 -20.93 -14.64
N ILE A 306 -10.91 -20.90 -14.84
CA ILE A 306 -10.22 -21.83 -15.74
C ILE A 306 -10.40 -23.26 -15.24
N VAL A 307 -10.07 -23.51 -13.97
CA VAL A 307 -10.14 -24.85 -13.35
C VAL A 307 -11.58 -25.35 -13.25
N ASN A 308 -12.54 -24.48 -12.97
CA ASN A 308 -13.97 -24.79 -12.96
C ASN A 308 -14.58 -24.95 -14.37
N LYS A 309 -13.77 -24.98 -15.44
CA LYS A 309 -14.21 -25.16 -16.84
C LYS A 309 -15.20 -24.10 -17.32
N ARG A 310 -15.03 -22.85 -16.87
CA ARG A 310 -15.83 -21.66 -17.24
C ARG A 310 -14.99 -20.65 -18.03
N PRO A 311 -14.55 -20.99 -19.26
CA PRO A 311 -13.55 -20.21 -19.96
C PRO A 311 -13.99 -18.79 -20.33
N GLU A 312 -15.27 -18.60 -20.68
CA GLU A 312 -15.79 -17.28 -21.05
C GLU A 312 -15.83 -16.31 -19.85
N VAL A 313 -16.04 -16.82 -18.63
CA VAL A 313 -15.98 -16.01 -17.41
C VAL A 313 -14.53 -15.64 -17.10
N ALA A 314 -13.62 -16.61 -17.14
CA ALA A 314 -12.19 -16.35 -16.96
C ALA A 314 -11.66 -15.31 -17.95
N ARG A 315 -12.08 -15.39 -19.23
CA ARG A 315 -11.68 -14.45 -20.28
C ARG A 315 -12.05 -13.00 -19.95
N ARG A 316 -13.18 -12.75 -19.27
CA ARG A 316 -13.56 -11.38 -18.86
C ARG A 316 -12.53 -10.78 -17.90
N PHE A 317 -12.12 -11.52 -16.87
CA PHE A 317 -11.13 -11.07 -15.91
C PHE A 317 -9.74 -10.89 -16.54
N ILE A 318 -9.34 -11.83 -17.42
CA ILE A 318 -8.09 -11.73 -18.19
C ILE A 318 -8.07 -10.47 -19.06
N ASN A 319 -9.18 -10.16 -19.74
CA ASN A 319 -9.28 -8.98 -20.59
C ASN A 319 -9.16 -7.66 -19.82
N LEU A 320 -9.65 -7.61 -18.58
CA LEU A 320 -9.44 -6.45 -17.70
C LEU A 320 -7.95 -6.32 -17.35
N LEU A 321 -7.32 -7.40 -16.88
CA LEU A 321 -5.91 -7.40 -16.48
C LEU A 321 -4.96 -7.04 -17.63
N LYS A 322 -5.28 -7.42 -18.88
CA LYS A 322 -4.53 -7.02 -20.08
C LYS A 322 -4.46 -5.51 -20.31
N GLN A 323 -5.38 -4.74 -19.74
CA GLN A 323 -5.40 -3.27 -19.83
C GLN A 323 -4.51 -2.59 -18.78
N SER A 324 -3.95 -3.35 -17.84
CA SER A 324 -2.99 -2.85 -16.85
C SER A 324 -1.56 -2.81 -17.43
N LEU A 325 -0.67 -2.05 -16.79
CA LEU A 325 0.73 -2.02 -17.18
C LEU A 325 1.50 -3.24 -16.65
N PHE A 326 1.39 -3.52 -15.35
CA PHE A 326 2.24 -4.51 -14.66
C PHE A 326 1.66 -5.93 -14.67
N TYR A 327 0.33 -6.09 -14.68
CA TYR A 327 -0.33 -7.40 -14.66
C TYR A 327 -0.65 -7.97 -16.04
N ARG A 328 -0.30 -7.23 -17.11
CA ARG A 328 -0.53 -7.69 -18.50
C ARG A 328 0.17 -9.00 -18.80
N LYS A 329 1.38 -9.20 -18.30
CA LYS A 329 2.15 -10.43 -18.52
C LYS A 329 1.47 -11.63 -17.84
N ASP A 330 0.98 -11.44 -16.62
CA ASP A 330 0.24 -12.48 -15.89
C ASP A 330 -1.07 -12.81 -16.60
N ALA A 331 -1.74 -11.81 -17.17
CA ALA A 331 -2.95 -12.00 -17.97
C ALA A 331 -2.69 -12.79 -19.27
N GLU A 332 -1.59 -12.49 -19.97
CA GLU A 332 -1.16 -13.23 -21.17
C GLU A 332 -0.81 -14.68 -20.84
N GLU A 333 -0.24 -14.94 -19.65
CA GLU A 333 0.02 -16.32 -19.19
C GLU A 333 -1.27 -17.05 -18.82
N LEU A 334 -2.21 -16.38 -18.12
CA LEU A 334 -3.53 -16.94 -17.83
C LEU A 334 -4.33 -17.25 -19.11
N GLU A 335 -4.17 -16.46 -20.17
CA GLU A 335 -4.80 -16.77 -21.46
C GLU A 335 -4.26 -18.06 -22.08
N LYS A 336 -2.95 -18.34 -21.97
CA LYS A 336 -2.39 -19.63 -22.41
C LYS A 336 -2.95 -20.78 -21.58
N GLN A 337 -3.05 -20.60 -20.27
CA GLN A 337 -3.61 -21.58 -19.35
C GLN A 337 -5.10 -21.83 -19.61
N LEU A 338 -5.85 -20.78 -19.98
CA LEU A 338 -7.23 -20.87 -20.42
C LEU A 338 -7.39 -21.78 -21.64
N HIS A 339 -6.48 -21.67 -22.63
CA HIS A 339 -6.47 -22.56 -23.80
C HIS A 339 -6.09 -24.00 -23.45
N ALA A 340 -5.19 -24.19 -22.47
CA ALA A 340 -4.82 -25.52 -21.97
C ALA A 340 -5.92 -26.15 -21.09
N GLY A 341 -6.83 -25.36 -20.52
CA GLY A 341 -7.88 -25.81 -19.60
C GLY A 341 -7.39 -26.18 -18.21
N SER A 342 -6.17 -25.77 -17.83
CA SER A 342 -5.57 -26.11 -16.53
C SER A 342 -4.64 -25.01 -16.05
N VAL A 343 -4.57 -24.81 -14.73
CA VAL A 343 -3.68 -23.84 -14.09
C VAL A 343 -2.64 -24.61 -13.26
N PRO A 344 -1.32 -24.45 -13.51
CA PRO A 344 -0.29 -25.15 -12.74
C PRO A 344 -0.41 -24.92 -11.24
N GLY A 345 -0.31 -26.00 -10.46
CA GLY A 345 -0.36 -25.95 -8.99
C GLY A 345 -1.75 -25.75 -8.39
N LEU A 346 -2.80 -25.65 -9.21
CA LEU A 346 -4.18 -25.57 -8.77
C LEU A 346 -4.95 -26.81 -9.21
N ARG A 347 -5.54 -27.55 -8.27
CA ARG A 347 -6.29 -28.78 -8.55
C ARG A 347 -7.73 -28.67 -8.07
N MET A 348 -8.67 -29.23 -8.81
CA MET A 348 -10.03 -29.43 -8.35
C MET A 348 -10.15 -30.83 -7.75
N ALA A 349 -10.28 -30.92 -6.42
CA ALA A 349 -10.29 -32.21 -5.71
C ALA A 349 -11.43 -33.13 -6.17
N LEU A 350 -12.52 -32.55 -6.67
CA LEU A 350 -13.75 -33.23 -7.06
C LEU A 350 -13.89 -33.44 -8.57
N GLU A 351 -12.84 -33.18 -9.36
CA GLU A 351 -12.93 -33.19 -10.84
C GLU A 351 -13.40 -34.53 -11.44
N ASN A 352 -13.05 -35.64 -10.80
CA ASN A 352 -13.39 -36.99 -11.26
C ASN A 352 -14.69 -37.53 -10.65
N ASN A 353 -15.38 -36.74 -9.83
CA ASN A 353 -16.56 -37.21 -9.12
C ASN A 353 -17.81 -36.91 -9.97
N LYS A 354 -18.33 -37.94 -10.64
CA LYS A 354 -19.47 -37.85 -11.59
C LYS A 354 -20.79 -37.40 -10.96
N GLU A 355 -20.85 -37.31 -9.64
CA GLU A 355 -22.03 -36.88 -8.88
C GLU A 355 -22.00 -35.39 -8.48
N HIS A 356 -20.96 -34.64 -8.87
CA HIS A 356 -20.98 -33.18 -8.69
C HIS A 356 -21.74 -32.52 -9.84
N PRO A 357 -22.83 -31.76 -9.56
CA PRO A 357 -23.64 -31.09 -10.57
C PRO A 357 -22.91 -29.96 -11.30
#